data_AF-A0A7C8CV58-F1
#
_entry.id   AF-A0A7C8CV58-F1
#
_cell.length_a   1.000
_cell.length_b   1.000
_cell.length_c   1.000
_cell.angle_alpha   90.00
_cell.angle_beta   90.00
_cell.angle_gamma   90.00
#
_symmetry.space_group_name_H-M   'P 1'
#
loop_
_entity.id
_entity.type
_entity.pdbx_description
1 polymer ?
#
loop_
_entity_poly.entity_id
_entity_poly.type
_entity_poly.pdbx_seq_one_letter_code
_entity_poly.pdbx_strand_id
1 'polypeptide(L)'
;MRRNTLQLVTASFLVGLALSAPALAQEAQESTTPLDRANQTFKAADKNNDGTLDLQEVAQAQIPRSVVQTWDKDKSRGLSRDEFLGYYRQLMVNAGKPTGADLDAKVKRIEAARKAQQDREARRRAQAANQQSGSDATSGDANASESTADKYKRAQAALNDRLSRAKASRETASKEQAKLTDRARNAGVQGATAGASGADAQETDAQETVKTVRERLARAEAALAKRAGKGDMTREQYDALQEKLADRARGVSAGSGTETSDLSGVPAAARQKLERAFVALEKRAAAGNWSREKLAQEKQELTKRARDAEADKPTGAETEGLTPLERRQREARRRAAEAQKAAAEAKQRAERAAAARQRAAEAKRQSDAAARQRAQAQQADAAARKRAAEARERAKQKPAAKPAPKPVKDKRTKQKPVKLKRTEP
;
A
#
# COMPACT_ATOMS: atom_id res chain seq x y z
N MET A 1 -33.75 -12.58 -22.55
CA MET A 1 -32.85 -13.62 -22.00
C MET A 1 -32.04 -14.22 -23.15
N ARG A 2 -30.82 -13.73 -23.39
CA ARG A 2 -29.90 -14.31 -24.39
C ARG A 2 -28.83 -15.08 -23.62
N ARG A 3 -28.83 -16.41 -23.76
CA ARG A 3 -27.85 -17.30 -23.14
C ARG A 3 -26.53 -17.14 -23.90
N ASN A 4 -25.53 -16.52 -23.27
CA ASN A 4 -24.16 -16.51 -23.78
C ASN A 4 -23.55 -17.89 -23.50
N THR A 5 -23.49 -18.71 -24.55
CA THR A 5 -22.74 -19.96 -24.60
C THR A 5 -21.24 -19.65 -24.49
N LEU A 6 -20.66 -19.85 -23.29
CA LEU A 6 -19.20 -19.93 -23.14
C LEU A 6 -18.74 -21.20 -23.86
N GLN A 7 -18.18 -21.04 -25.07
CA GLN A 7 -17.37 -22.10 -25.67
C GLN A 7 -16.06 -22.19 -24.88
N LEU A 8 -15.96 -23.24 -24.08
CA LEU A 8 -14.73 -23.67 -23.44
C LEU A 8 -13.82 -24.23 -24.54
N VAL A 9 -13.03 -23.36 -25.18
CA VAL A 9 -11.98 -23.78 -26.11
C VAL A 9 -10.83 -24.32 -25.27
N THR A 10 -10.88 -25.61 -24.98
CA THR A 10 -9.78 -26.38 -24.40
C THR A 10 -8.69 -26.49 -25.45
N ALA A 11 -7.85 -25.45 -25.54
CA ALA A 11 -6.66 -25.46 -26.37
C ALA A 11 -5.65 -26.43 -25.76
N SER A 12 -5.70 -27.69 -26.20
CA SER A 12 -4.63 -28.67 -26.02
C SER A 12 -3.36 -28.11 -26.68
N PHE A 13 -2.54 -27.40 -25.92
CA PHE A 13 -1.17 -27.05 -26.31
C PHE A 13 -0.33 -28.34 -26.26
N LEU A 14 -0.51 -29.15 -27.30
CA LEU A 14 0.37 -30.25 -27.64
C LEU A 14 1.68 -29.63 -28.11
N VAL A 15 2.65 -29.52 -27.19
CA VAL A 15 4.06 -29.34 -27.52
C VAL A 15 4.52 -30.65 -28.18
N GLY A 16 4.10 -30.85 -29.42
CA GLY A 16 4.52 -31.93 -30.30
C GLY A 16 5.70 -31.48 -31.14
N LEU A 17 6.84 -31.21 -30.50
CA LEU A 17 8.11 -31.09 -31.21
C LEU A 17 8.70 -32.50 -31.28
N ALA A 18 8.41 -33.19 -32.38
CA ALA A 18 9.11 -34.39 -32.80
C ALA A 18 10.57 -34.03 -33.11
N LEU A 19 11.43 -34.10 -32.09
CA LEU A 19 12.87 -34.19 -32.22
C LEU A 19 13.26 -35.61 -31.84
N SER A 20 13.28 -36.49 -32.83
CA SER A 20 14.01 -37.76 -32.78
C SER A 20 15.51 -37.45 -32.80
N ALA A 21 16.04 -37.08 -31.64
CA ALA A 21 17.47 -36.96 -31.36
C ALA A 21 17.79 -37.87 -30.15
N PRO A 22 18.98 -38.49 -30.10
CA PRO A 22 19.27 -39.65 -29.25
C PRO A 22 19.19 -39.29 -27.76
N ALA A 23 18.57 -40.21 -27.01
CA ALA A 23 18.24 -40.15 -25.58
C ALA A 23 19.46 -40.21 -24.62
N LEU A 24 20.57 -39.53 -24.92
CA LEU A 24 21.82 -39.59 -24.15
C LEU A 24 22.22 -38.28 -23.45
N ALA A 25 21.27 -37.36 -23.19
CA ALA A 25 21.57 -36.08 -22.51
C ALA A 25 20.55 -35.67 -21.43
N GLN A 26 19.83 -36.61 -20.82
CA GLN A 26 18.85 -36.32 -19.77
C GLN A 26 19.43 -36.27 -18.33
N GLU A 27 20.70 -36.63 -18.12
CA GLU A 27 21.32 -36.66 -16.78
C GLU A 27 22.03 -35.35 -16.36
N ALA A 28 22.08 -34.32 -17.21
CA ALA A 28 22.74 -33.03 -16.87
C ALA A 28 21.76 -31.85 -16.67
N GLN A 29 20.45 -32.10 -16.57
CA GLN A 29 19.46 -31.06 -16.19
C GLN A 29 19.32 -30.90 -14.67
N GLU A 30 20.39 -31.15 -13.92
CA GLU A 30 20.42 -30.91 -12.47
C GLU A 30 20.41 -29.39 -12.19
N SER A 31 19.26 -28.93 -11.69
CA SER A 31 19.08 -27.69 -10.90
C SER A 31 19.10 -26.32 -11.61
N THR A 32 18.63 -26.19 -12.85
CA THR A 32 18.25 -24.84 -13.33
C THR A 32 17.00 -24.36 -12.61
N THR A 33 17.14 -23.29 -11.82
CA THR A 33 16.00 -22.67 -11.14
C THR A 33 14.97 -22.23 -12.19
N PRO A 34 13.66 -22.14 -11.85
CA PRO A 34 12.65 -21.65 -12.79
C PRO A 34 12.99 -20.25 -13.36
N LEU A 35 13.70 -19.42 -12.58
CA LEU A 35 14.20 -18.13 -13.01
C LEU A 35 15.28 -18.26 -14.08
N ASP A 36 16.24 -19.17 -13.91
CA ASP A 36 17.28 -19.42 -14.91
C ASP A 36 16.69 -19.94 -16.21
N ARG A 37 15.72 -20.86 -16.10
CA ARG A 37 14.98 -21.36 -17.27
C ARG A 37 14.26 -20.24 -18.01
N ALA A 38 13.55 -19.37 -17.29
CA ALA A 38 12.89 -18.21 -17.89
C ALA A 38 13.89 -17.29 -18.60
N ASN A 39 15.05 -17.01 -18.00
CA ASN A 39 16.11 -16.21 -18.61
C ASN A 39 16.70 -16.86 -19.86
N GLN A 40 16.91 -18.18 -19.84
CA GLN A 40 17.39 -18.93 -20.99
C GLN A 40 16.35 -18.93 -22.13
N THR A 41 15.07 -19.13 -21.82
CA THR A 41 13.98 -19.05 -22.81
C THR A 41 13.90 -17.66 -23.43
N PHE A 42 14.00 -16.60 -22.61
CA PHE A 42 14.05 -15.22 -23.11
C PHE A 42 15.23 -15.01 -24.07
N LYS A 43 16.45 -15.37 -23.64
CA LYS A 43 17.66 -15.22 -24.46
C LYS A 43 17.63 -16.05 -25.74
N ALA A 44 16.95 -17.21 -25.73
CA ALA A 44 16.78 -18.02 -26.92
C ALA A 44 15.80 -17.41 -27.93
N ALA A 45 14.81 -16.67 -27.44
CA ALA A 45 13.81 -15.97 -28.25
C ALA A 45 14.31 -14.61 -28.76
N ASP A 46 15.09 -13.88 -27.96
CA ASP A 46 15.72 -12.59 -28.27
C ASP A 46 16.94 -12.82 -29.18
N LYS A 47 16.71 -12.89 -30.49
CA LYS A 47 17.74 -13.20 -31.49
C LYS A 47 18.67 -12.02 -31.71
N ASN A 48 18.15 -10.81 -31.63
CA ASN A 48 18.94 -9.59 -31.84
C ASN A 48 19.69 -9.14 -30.57
N ASN A 49 19.40 -9.73 -29.41
CA ASN A 49 19.97 -9.42 -28.09
C ASN A 49 19.74 -7.96 -27.64
N ASP A 50 18.62 -7.35 -28.04
CA ASP A 50 18.28 -5.98 -27.67
C ASP A 50 17.60 -5.87 -26.28
N GLY A 51 17.26 -7.01 -25.67
CA GLY A 51 16.62 -7.07 -24.35
C GLY A 51 15.10 -6.94 -24.39
N THR A 52 14.51 -6.94 -25.59
CA THR A 52 13.07 -6.96 -25.85
C THR A 52 12.74 -8.03 -26.91
N LEU A 53 11.58 -8.67 -26.78
CA LEU A 53 11.08 -9.57 -27.83
C LEU A 53 10.15 -8.78 -28.74
N ASP A 54 10.59 -8.53 -29.97
CA ASP A 54 9.74 -7.88 -30.96
C ASP A 54 8.61 -8.82 -31.45
N LEU A 55 7.69 -8.32 -32.28
CA LEU A 55 6.56 -9.12 -32.77
C LEU A 55 6.98 -10.35 -33.58
N GLN A 56 8.13 -10.29 -34.28
CA GLN A 56 8.64 -11.38 -35.10
C GLN A 56 9.27 -12.45 -34.21
N GLU A 57 10.06 -12.06 -33.22
CA GLU A 57 10.64 -12.96 -32.22
C GLU A 57 9.58 -13.62 -31.33
N VAL A 58 8.57 -12.86 -30.91
CA VAL A 58 7.38 -13.39 -30.22
C VAL A 58 6.68 -14.44 -31.07
N ALA A 59 6.48 -14.17 -32.37
CA ALA A 59 5.83 -15.12 -33.28
C ALA A 59 6.67 -16.39 -33.46
N GLN A 60 7.99 -16.25 -33.59
CA GLN A 60 8.92 -17.38 -33.64
C GLN A 60 8.92 -18.19 -32.34
N ALA A 61 8.78 -17.53 -31.19
CA ALA A 61 8.62 -18.16 -29.88
C ALA A 61 7.21 -18.74 -29.64
N GLN A 62 6.32 -18.69 -30.63
CA GLN A 62 4.92 -19.16 -30.55
C GLN A 62 4.10 -18.51 -29.43
N ILE A 63 4.42 -17.27 -29.05
CA ILE A 63 3.67 -16.52 -28.05
C ILE A 63 2.48 -15.84 -28.76
N PRO A 64 1.21 -16.07 -28.35
CA PRO A 64 0.07 -15.46 -29.00
C PRO A 64 0.12 -13.92 -28.93
N ARG A 65 -0.25 -13.23 -30.01
CA ARG A 65 -0.22 -11.76 -30.06
C ARG A 65 -1.10 -11.09 -29.01
N SER A 66 -2.21 -11.73 -28.62
CA SER A 66 -3.08 -11.28 -27.53
C SER A 66 -2.39 -11.26 -26.17
N VAL A 67 -1.44 -12.17 -25.95
CA VAL A 67 -0.61 -12.20 -24.75
C VAL A 67 0.33 -11.01 -24.74
N VAL A 68 0.99 -10.70 -25.87
CA VAL A 68 1.85 -9.51 -25.97
C VAL A 68 1.08 -8.25 -25.58
N GLN A 69 -0.10 -8.02 -26.15
CA GLN A 69 -0.92 -6.84 -25.82
C GLN A 69 -1.32 -6.76 -24.33
N THR A 70 -1.45 -7.91 -23.66
CA THR A 70 -1.83 -7.96 -22.25
C THR A 70 -0.65 -7.63 -21.33
N TRP A 71 0.56 -8.04 -21.74
CA TRP A 71 1.77 -7.96 -20.93
C TRP A 71 2.68 -6.78 -21.27
N ASP A 72 2.57 -6.22 -22.48
CA ASP A 72 3.18 -4.97 -22.94
C ASP A 72 2.54 -3.77 -22.23
N LYS A 73 3.07 -3.42 -21.05
CA LYS A 73 2.54 -2.34 -20.21
C LYS A 73 2.99 -0.97 -20.67
N ASP A 74 4.15 -0.88 -21.32
CA ASP A 74 4.71 0.38 -21.82
C ASP A 74 4.29 0.71 -23.26
N LYS A 75 3.59 -0.21 -23.94
CA LYS A 75 3.11 -0.10 -25.32
C LYS A 75 4.25 -0.01 -26.33
N SER A 76 5.37 -0.66 -26.03
CA SER A 76 6.53 -0.76 -26.92
C SER A 76 6.28 -1.61 -28.17
N ARG A 77 5.15 -2.34 -28.22
CA ARG A 77 4.82 -3.36 -29.25
C ARG A 77 5.70 -4.60 -29.18
N GLY A 78 6.36 -4.84 -28.05
CA GLY A 78 7.16 -6.03 -27.77
C GLY A 78 6.96 -6.50 -26.33
N LEU A 79 7.74 -7.49 -25.92
CA LEU A 79 7.84 -7.90 -24.52
C LEU A 79 9.25 -7.62 -24.01
N SER A 80 9.38 -6.65 -23.12
CA SER A 80 10.63 -6.49 -22.37
C SER A 80 10.91 -7.74 -21.52
N ARG A 81 12.18 -7.97 -21.16
CA ARG A 81 12.58 -9.08 -20.28
C ARG A 81 11.75 -9.17 -19.01
N ASP A 82 11.45 -8.04 -18.39
CA ASP A 82 10.68 -7.97 -17.15
C ASP A 82 9.20 -8.36 -17.35
N GLU A 83 8.61 -8.00 -18.49
CA GLU A 83 7.24 -8.40 -18.86
C GLU A 83 7.17 -9.88 -19.22
N PHE A 84 8.18 -10.38 -19.92
CA PHE A 84 8.32 -11.81 -20.21
C PHE A 84 8.40 -12.64 -18.92
N LEU A 85 9.16 -12.21 -17.90
CA LEU A 85 9.22 -12.93 -16.62
C LEU A 85 7.85 -13.00 -15.93
N GLY A 86 7.07 -11.92 -15.99
CA GLY A 86 5.69 -11.92 -15.49
C GLY A 86 4.79 -12.91 -16.25
N TYR A 87 4.88 -12.89 -17.58
CA TYR A 87 4.17 -13.84 -18.44
C TYR A 87 4.57 -15.30 -18.16
N TYR A 88 5.87 -15.59 -18.10
CA TYR A 88 6.40 -16.92 -17.86
C TYR A 88 5.95 -17.48 -16.50
N ARG A 89 5.92 -16.62 -15.46
CA ARG A 89 5.34 -16.98 -14.16
C ARG A 89 3.87 -17.39 -14.29
N GLN A 90 3.05 -16.63 -15.03
CA GLN A 90 1.64 -16.98 -15.25
C GLN A 90 1.49 -18.29 -16.02
N LEU A 91 2.35 -18.53 -17.01
CA LEU A 91 2.38 -19.79 -17.77
C LEU A 91 2.64 -20.99 -16.85
N MET A 92 3.61 -20.86 -15.93
CA MET A 92 3.92 -21.89 -14.93
C MET A 92 2.72 -22.18 -14.01
N VAL A 93 2.05 -21.13 -13.51
CA VAL A 93 0.85 -21.26 -12.67
C VAL A 93 -0.28 -21.95 -13.42
N ASN A 94 -0.56 -21.54 -14.66
CA ASN A 94 -1.60 -22.14 -15.49
C ASN A 94 -1.31 -23.62 -15.81
N ALA A 95 -0.03 -23.99 -15.92
CA ALA A 95 0.41 -25.37 -16.13
C ALA A 95 0.46 -26.21 -14.85
N GLY A 96 0.08 -25.67 -13.69
CA GLY A 96 0.16 -26.36 -12.40
C GLY A 96 1.60 -26.65 -11.95
N LYS A 97 2.60 -25.94 -12.49
CA LYS A 97 4.02 -26.12 -12.17
C LYS A 97 4.47 -25.12 -11.09
N PRO A 98 5.36 -25.52 -10.17
CA PRO A 98 5.86 -24.63 -9.13
C PRO A 98 6.73 -23.50 -9.73
N THR A 99 6.39 -22.25 -9.43
CA THR A 99 7.11 -21.04 -9.92
C THR A 99 8.51 -20.89 -9.32
N GLY A 100 8.75 -21.41 -8.12
CA GLY A 100 10.01 -21.25 -7.40
C GLY A 100 10.15 -19.86 -6.75
N ALA A 101 10.72 -19.83 -5.54
CA ALA A 101 10.81 -18.61 -4.73
C ALA A 101 11.58 -17.47 -5.42
N ASP A 102 12.60 -17.80 -6.21
CA ASP A 102 13.45 -16.81 -6.90
C ASP A 102 12.71 -16.08 -8.02
N LEU A 103 11.91 -16.80 -8.82
CA LEU A 103 11.09 -16.21 -9.87
C LEU A 103 9.99 -15.31 -9.26
N ASP A 104 9.32 -15.78 -8.21
CA ASP A 104 8.33 -15.00 -7.47
C ASP A 104 8.94 -13.72 -6.88
N ALA A 105 10.12 -13.83 -6.25
CA ALA A 105 10.84 -12.69 -5.70
C ALA A 105 11.24 -11.69 -6.80
N LYS A 106 11.68 -12.17 -7.97
CA LYS A 106 12.05 -11.31 -9.10
C LYS A 106 10.84 -10.56 -9.67
N VAL A 107 9.73 -11.26 -9.94
CA VAL A 107 8.49 -10.62 -10.43
C VAL A 107 7.95 -9.60 -9.43
N LYS A 108 7.95 -9.92 -8.13
CA LYS A 108 7.55 -8.97 -7.08
C LYS A 108 8.43 -7.71 -7.05
N ARG A 109 9.74 -7.82 -7.28
CA ARG A 109 10.65 -6.66 -7.38
C ARG A 109 10.32 -5.81 -8.61
N ILE A 110 10.02 -6.42 -9.75
CA ILE A 110 9.63 -5.73 -10.99
C ILE A 110 8.33 -4.95 -10.76
N GLU A 111 7.31 -5.58 -10.19
CA GLU A 111 6.03 -4.93 -9.88
C GLU A 111 6.20 -3.75 -8.90
N ALA A 112 7.02 -3.92 -7.87
CA ALA A 112 7.33 -2.87 -6.92
C ALA A 112 8.06 -1.69 -7.58
N ALA A 113 9.04 -1.97 -8.46
CA ALA A 113 9.77 -0.95 -9.20
C ALA A 113 8.83 -0.17 -10.15
N ARG A 114 7.95 -0.88 -10.87
CA ARG A 114 6.96 -0.27 -11.77
C ARG A 114 5.98 0.63 -11.00
N LYS A 115 5.47 0.17 -9.86
CA LYS A 115 4.62 0.99 -8.99
C LYS A 115 5.34 2.24 -8.49
N ALA A 116 6.60 2.11 -8.07
CA ALA A 116 7.40 3.25 -7.63
C ALA A 116 7.64 4.26 -8.77
N GLN A 117 7.80 3.81 -10.01
CA GLN A 117 7.91 4.70 -11.17
C GLN A 117 6.59 5.42 -11.45
N GLN A 118 5.46 4.71 -11.44
CA GLN A 118 4.13 5.31 -11.61
C GLN A 118 3.85 6.38 -10.54
N ASP A 119 4.20 6.11 -9.28
CA ASP A 119 4.05 7.07 -8.18
C ASP A 119 4.94 8.30 -8.38
N ARG A 120 6.18 8.13 -8.89
CA ARG A 120 7.08 9.24 -9.22
C ARG A 120 6.53 10.09 -10.37
N GLU A 121 6.03 9.47 -11.42
CA GLU A 121 5.42 10.18 -12.55
C GLU A 121 4.14 10.90 -12.14
N ALA A 122 3.29 10.28 -11.32
CA ALA A 122 2.09 10.91 -10.77
C ALA A 122 2.44 12.15 -9.92
N ARG A 123 3.47 12.04 -9.07
CA ARG A 123 3.98 13.19 -8.30
C ARG A 123 4.55 14.27 -9.21
N ARG A 124 5.32 13.91 -10.23
CA ARG A 124 5.87 14.86 -11.21
C ARG A 124 4.75 15.58 -11.97
N ARG A 125 3.70 14.87 -12.38
CA ARG A 125 2.51 15.47 -13.01
C ARG A 125 1.75 16.40 -12.06
N ALA A 126 1.59 16.01 -10.79
CA ALA A 126 0.96 16.87 -9.78
C ALA A 126 1.78 18.15 -9.51
N GLN A 127 3.11 18.03 -9.45
CA GLN A 127 4.00 19.18 -9.31
C GLN A 127 3.94 20.10 -10.54
N ALA A 128 3.96 19.54 -11.75
CA ALA A 128 3.82 20.31 -12.99
C ALA A 128 2.46 21.05 -13.06
N ALA A 129 1.37 20.38 -12.68
CA ALA A 129 0.04 20.99 -12.63
C ALA A 129 -0.03 22.15 -11.62
N ASN A 130 0.59 22.00 -10.45
CA ASN A 130 0.66 23.07 -9.46
C ASN A 130 1.54 24.25 -9.92
N GLN A 131 2.63 24.00 -10.65
CA GLN A 131 3.47 25.06 -11.22
C GLN A 131 2.74 25.83 -12.31
N GLN A 132 1.99 25.16 -13.19
CA GLN A 132 1.16 25.82 -14.21
C GLN A 132 0.00 26.61 -13.58
N SER A 133 -0.60 26.11 -12.49
CA SER A 133 -1.69 26.83 -11.81
C SER A 133 -1.19 28.03 -11.01
N GLY A 134 0.09 28.05 -10.61
CA GLY A 134 0.70 29.14 -9.86
C GLY A 134 1.09 30.34 -10.73
N SER A 135 1.40 30.14 -12.02
CA SER A 135 1.75 31.26 -12.91
C SER A 135 0.54 32.09 -13.34
N ASP A 136 -0.65 31.49 -13.48
CA ASP A 136 -1.88 32.21 -13.84
C ASP A 136 -2.55 32.90 -12.63
N ALA A 137 -2.21 32.50 -11.40
CA ALA A 137 -2.75 33.11 -10.20
C ALA A 137 -2.00 34.39 -9.78
N THR A 138 -0.87 34.71 -10.41
CA THR A 138 -0.03 35.87 -10.04
C THR A 138 -0.22 37.08 -10.97
N SER A 139 -1.12 37.00 -11.96
CA SER A 139 -1.48 38.14 -12.84
C SER A 139 -2.95 38.58 -12.73
N GLY A 140 -3.67 38.12 -11.70
CA GLY A 140 -5.08 38.43 -11.48
C GLY A 140 -5.31 39.25 -10.22
N ASP A 141 -4.88 40.51 -10.24
CA ASP A 141 -5.46 41.56 -9.41
C ASP A 141 -7.00 41.58 -9.61
N ALA A 142 -7.76 41.77 -8.54
CA ALA A 142 -9.22 42.05 -8.53
C ALA A 142 -10.26 40.92 -8.86
N ASN A 143 -10.33 39.83 -8.07
CA ASN A 143 -11.61 39.08 -7.99
C ASN A 143 -11.93 38.50 -6.60
N ALA A 144 -11.81 39.35 -5.58
CA ALA A 144 -12.16 39.02 -4.20
C ALA A 144 -13.69 38.92 -3.93
N SER A 145 -14.55 39.08 -4.93
CA SER A 145 -16.02 39.04 -4.76
C SER A 145 -16.70 37.90 -5.51
N GLU A 146 -15.95 37.01 -6.16
CA GLU A 146 -16.61 36.01 -6.99
C GLU A 146 -17.38 34.99 -6.14
N SER A 147 -18.70 35.07 -6.30
CA SER A 147 -19.66 34.36 -5.47
C SER A 147 -19.44 32.84 -5.58
N THR A 148 -19.75 32.11 -4.53
CA THR A 148 -19.68 30.64 -4.54
C THR A 148 -20.56 30.04 -5.66
N ALA A 149 -21.60 30.75 -6.08
CA ALA A 149 -22.45 30.39 -7.22
C ALA A 149 -21.69 30.46 -8.55
N ASP A 150 -20.86 31.48 -8.78
CA ASP A 150 -20.09 31.62 -10.02
C ASP A 150 -18.95 30.60 -10.10
N LYS A 151 -18.34 30.29 -8.94
CA LYS A 151 -17.40 29.15 -8.81
C LYS A 151 -18.08 27.82 -9.16
N TYR A 152 -19.31 27.59 -8.71
CA TYR A 152 -20.07 26.38 -9.07
C TYR A 152 -20.39 26.33 -10.57
N LYS A 153 -20.86 27.43 -11.17
CA LYS A 153 -21.17 27.52 -12.60
C LYS A 153 -19.95 27.20 -13.46
N ARG A 154 -18.78 27.78 -13.16
CA ARG A 154 -17.54 27.47 -13.90
C ARG A 154 -17.09 26.03 -13.69
N ALA A 155 -17.21 25.50 -12.48
CA ALA A 155 -16.87 24.11 -12.23
C ALA A 155 -17.81 23.14 -12.97
N GLN A 156 -19.08 23.49 -13.13
CA GLN A 156 -20.05 22.74 -13.94
C GLN A 156 -19.72 22.83 -15.44
N ALA A 157 -19.36 24.01 -15.95
CA ALA A 157 -18.93 24.19 -17.33
C ALA A 157 -17.66 23.39 -17.65
N ALA A 158 -16.65 23.46 -16.78
CA ALA A 158 -15.41 22.69 -16.92
C ALA A 158 -15.65 21.18 -16.85
N LEU A 159 -16.60 20.73 -16.02
CA LEU A 159 -16.98 19.32 -15.96
C LEU A 159 -17.63 18.87 -17.28
N ASN A 160 -18.58 19.62 -17.80
CA ASN A 160 -19.25 19.30 -19.06
C ASN A 160 -18.27 19.25 -20.23
N ASP A 161 -17.34 20.20 -20.30
CA ASP A 161 -16.29 20.23 -21.33
C ASP A 161 -15.28 19.07 -21.20
N ARG A 162 -15.03 18.59 -19.98
CA ARG A 162 -14.22 17.38 -19.76
C ARG A 162 -14.97 16.12 -20.19
N LEU A 163 -16.26 16.03 -19.86
CA LEU A 163 -17.11 14.87 -20.19
C LEU A 163 -17.32 14.76 -21.71
N SER A 164 -17.49 15.89 -22.41
CA SER A 164 -17.62 15.93 -23.87
C SER A 164 -16.34 15.44 -24.55
N ARG A 165 -15.17 15.96 -24.15
CA ARG A 165 -13.87 15.53 -24.67
C ARG A 165 -13.55 14.06 -24.38
N ALA A 166 -13.95 13.56 -23.22
CA ALA A 166 -13.75 12.17 -22.84
C ALA A 166 -14.76 11.19 -23.45
N LYS A 167 -15.79 11.67 -24.17
CA LYS A 167 -16.94 10.87 -24.63
C LYS A 167 -17.50 10.00 -23.49
N ALA A 168 -17.60 10.59 -22.30
CA ALA A 168 -17.97 9.85 -21.10
C ALA A 168 -19.41 9.31 -21.20
N SER A 169 -19.64 8.11 -20.66
CA SER A 169 -20.99 7.55 -20.60
C SER A 169 -21.90 8.38 -19.69
N ARG A 170 -23.21 8.31 -19.94
CA ARG A 170 -24.24 9.03 -19.17
C ARG A 170 -24.17 8.72 -17.67
N GLU A 171 -23.82 7.49 -17.31
CA GLU A 171 -23.65 7.08 -15.92
C GLU A 171 -22.47 7.81 -15.26
N THR A 172 -21.31 7.86 -15.94
CA THR A 172 -20.11 8.57 -15.47
C THR A 172 -20.37 10.07 -15.34
N ALA A 173 -21.08 10.67 -16.30
CA ALA A 173 -21.50 12.06 -16.24
C ALA A 173 -22.35 12.35 -14.99
N SER A 174 -23.36 11.51 -14.71
CA SER A 174 -24.21 11.68 -13.52
C SER A 174 -23.44 11.55 -12.21
N LYS A 175 -22.48 10.62 -12.13
CA LYS A 175 -21.64 10.40 -10.94
C LYS A 175 -20.73 11.58 -10.67
N GLU A 176 -20.09 12.14 -11.69
CA GLU A 176 -19.23 13.32 -11.53
C GLU A 176 -20.04 14.58 -11.21
N GLN A 177 -21.25 14.71 -11.79
CA GLN A 177 -22.14 15.80 -11.47
C GLN A 177 -22.63 15.75 -10.01
N ALA A 178 -23.01 14.57 -9.51
CA ALA A 178 -23.36 14.37 -8.10
C ALA A 178 -22.20 14.77 -7.16
N LYS A 179 -20.96 14.37 -7.47
CA LYS A 179 -19.78 14.76 -6.68
C LYS A 179 -19.51 16.27 -6.69
N LEU A 180 -19.82 16.95 -7.80
CA LEU A 180 -19.71 18.40 -7.89
C LEU A 180 -20.73 19.08 -6.97
N THR A 181 -21.97 18.61 -7.01
CA THR A 181 -23.06 19.12 -6.16
C THR A 181 -22.77 18.87 -4.68
N ASP A 182 -22.25 17.70 -4.30
CA ASP A 182 -21.85 17.41 -2.92
C ASP A 182 -20.72 18.33 -2.44
N ARG A 183 -19.74 18.62 -3.31
CA ARG A 183 -18.68 19.59 -3.00
C ARG A 183 -19.24 21.00 -2.82
N ALA A 184 -20.18 21.42 -3.66
CA ALA A 184 -20.82 22.72 -3.55
C ALA A 184 -21.63 22.85 -2.25
N ARG A 185 -22.39 21.81 -1.88
CA ARG A 185 -23.11 21.75 -0.61
C ARG A 185 -22.15 21.85 0.58
N ASN A 186 -21.06 21.08 0.57
CA ASN A 186 -20.05 21.11 1.63
C ASN A 186 -19.26 22.44 1.70
N ALA A 187 -19.16 23.18 0.60
CA ALA A 187 -18.51 24.49 0.53
C ALA A 187 -19.41 25.66 0.99
N GLY A 188 -20.60 25.37 1.56
CA GLY A 188 -21.45 26.39 2.19
C GLY A 188 -22.44 27.10 1.26
N VAL A 189 -22.75 26.53 0.09
CA VAL A 189 -23.78 27.10 -0.83
C VAL A 189 -25.19 27.06 -0.23
N GLN A 190 -25.41 26.37 0.90
CA GLN A 190 -26.71 26.35 1.60
C GLN A 190 -27.12 27.70 2.22
N GLY A 191 -26.21 28.67 2.37
CA GLY A 191 -26.55 29.97 2.97
C GLY A 191 -27.29 30.95 2.06
N ALA A 192 -27.28 30.76 0.74
CA ALA A 192 -27.80 31.78 -0.19
C ALA A 192 -29.19 31.45 -0.78
N THR A 193 -29.78 30.30 -0.46
CA THR A 193 -31.13 29.90 -0.97
C THR A 193 -32.16 29.66 0.14
N ALA A 194 -31.79 29.81 1.42
CA ALA A 194 -32.67 29.61 2.58
C ALA A 194 -33.04 30.92 3.30
N GLY A 195 -33.08 32.04 2.56
CA GLY A 195 -33.51 33.33 3.09
C GLY A 195 -35.03 33.53 3.01
N ALA A 196 -35.83 32.65 3.60
CA ALA A 196 -37.23 32.90 3.93
C ALA A 196 -37.76 31.80 4.87
N SER A 197 -38.38 32.21 6.00
CA SER A 197 -38.96 31.41 7.10
C SER A 197 -37.93 30.78 8.07
N GLY A 198 -37.83 31.11 9.36
CA GLY A 198 -38.70 31.89 10.24
C GLY A 198 -39.50 30.99 11.20
N ALA A 199 -38.88 30.66 12.34
CA ALA A 199 -39.49 30.25 13.62
C ALA A 199 -40.11 28.84 13.84
N ASP A 200 -40.44 28.03 12.84
CA ASP A 200 -41.01 26.66 13.08
C ASP A 200 -39.99 25.50 13.03
N ALA A 201 -38.69 25.79 13.00
CA ALA A 201 -37.66 24.83 12.59
C ALA A 201 -37.23 23.77 13.64
N GLN A 202 -37.72 23.82 14.88
CA GLN A 202 -37.31 22.83 15.89
C GLN A 202 -38.12 21.53 15.88
N GLU A 203 -39.34 21.52 15.33
CA GLU A 203 -40.18 20.31 15.30
C GLU A 203 -40.02 19.50 14.00
N THR A 204 -39.66 20.17 12.90
CA THR A 204 -39.38 19.51 11.61
C THR A 204 -38.07 18.72 11.62
N ASP A 205 -37.07 19.15 12.39
CA ASP A 205 -35.76 18.48 12.45
C ASP A 205 -35.85 17.08 13.07
N ALA A 206 -36.74 16.89 14.06
CA ALA A 206 -37.00 15.59 14.70
C ALA A 206 -37.72 14.63 13.74
N GLN A 207 -38.71 15.11 13.00
CA GLN A 207 -39.42 14.30 12.01
C GLN A 207 -38.53 13.95 10.81
N GLU A 208 -37.65 14.87 10.39
CA GLU A 208 -36.68 14.63 9.33
C GLU A 208 -35.58 13.64 9.78
N THR A 209 -35.14 13.70 11.05
CA THR A 209 -34.25 12.67 11.60
C THR A 209 -34.90 11.29 11.63
N VAL A 210 -36.16 11.17 12.08
CA VAL A 210 -36.87 9.87 12.07
C VAL A 210 -37.04 9.34 10.65
N LYS A 211 -37.38 10.20 9.69
CA LYS A 211 -37.52 9.83 8.28
C LYS A 211 -36.18 9.34 7.69
N THR A 212 -35.09 10.07 7.93
CA THR A 212 -33.76 9.66 7.44
C THR A 212 -33.24 8.38 8.09
N VAL A 213 -33.58 8.11 9.35
CA VAL A 213 -33.25 6.86 10.04
C VAL A 213 -34.01 5.67 9.42
N ARG A 214 -35.31 5.81 9.16
CA ARG A 214 -36.11 4.77 8.48
C ARG A 214 -35.58 4.48 7.07
N GLU A 215 -35.26 5.51 6.29
CA GLU A 215 -34.69 5.35 4.93
C GLU A 215 -33.29 4.71 4.95
N ARG A 216 -32.50 4.94 6.00
CA ARG A 216 -31.18 4.29 6.17
C ARG A 216 -31.33 2.83 6.58
N LEU A 217 -32.28 2.53 7.47
CA LEU A 217 -32.60 1.16 7.88
C LEU A 217 -33.07 0.33 6.69
N ALA A 218 -34.05 0.83 5.92
CA ALA A 218 -34.57 0.15 4.73
C ALA A 218 -33.48 -0.14 3.69
N ARG A 219 -32.53 0.80 3.48
CA ARG A 219 -31.38 0.59 2.58
C ARG A 219 -30.41 -0.47 3.11
N ALA A 220 -30.18 -0.51 4.42
CA ALA A 220 -29.31 -1.50 5.05
C ALA A 220 -29.91 -2.91 4.97
N GLU A 221 -31.21 -3.05 5.23
CA GLU A 221 -31.97 -4.30 5.09
C GLU A 221 -31.95 -4.80 3.65
N ALA A 222 -32.22 -3.93 2.67
CA ALA A 222 -32.14 -4.28 1.25
C ALA A 222 -30.74 -4.74 0.82
N ALA A 223 -29.68 -4.15 1.38
CA ALA A 223 -28.31 -4.56 1.11
C ALA A 223 -27.97 -5.93 1.73
N LEU A 224 -28.47 -6.24 2.94
CA LEU A 224 -28.33 -7.55 3.55
C LEU A 224 -29.10 -8.62 2.77
N ALA A 225 -30.35 -8.36 2.41
CA ALA A 225 -31.16 -9.27 1.61
C ALA A 225 -30.50 -9.59 0.26
N LYS A 226 -29.89 -8.58 -0.39
CA LYS A 226 -29.14 -8.78 -1.64
C LYS A 226 -27.89 -9.64 -1.47
N ARG A 227 -27.20 -9.57 -0.32
CA ARG A 227 -26.03 -10.43 -0.03
C ARG A 227 -26.44 -11.85 0.33
N ALA A 228 -27.51 -12.00 1.10
CA ALA A 228 -28.11 -13.31 1.40
C ALA A 228 -28.55 -14.03 0.12
N GLY A 229 -29.23 -13.32 -0.79
CA GLY A 229 -29.64 -13.87 -2.10
C GLY A 229 -28.48 -14.26 -3.03
N LYS A 230 -27.25 -13.80 -2.76
CA LYS A 230 -26.03 -14.20 -3.48
C LYS A 230 -25.31 -15.39 -2.85
N GLY A 231 -25.75 -15.86 -1.68
CA GLY A 231 -25.05 -16.88 -0.91
C GLY A 231 -23.81 -16.38 -0.17
N ASP A 232 -23.62 -15.05 -0.04
CA ASP A 232 -22.47 -14.46 0.66
C ASP A 232 -22.60 -14.53 2.21
N MET A 233 -23.72 -15.04 2.73
CA MET A 233 -24.00 -15.18 4.15
C MET A 233 -24.97 -16.34 4.41
N THR A 234 -24.83 -16.99 5.55
CA THR A 234 -25.78 -18.01 6.02
C THR A 234 -27.07 -17.36 6.53
N ARG A 235 -28.15 -18.13 6.65
CA ARG A 235 -29.42 -17.65 7.20
C ARG A 235 -29.26 -17.10 8.63
N GLU A 236 -28.50 -17.81 9.47
CA GLU A 236 -28.17 -17.38 10.83
C GLU A 236 -27.39 -16.05 10.86
N GLN A 237 -26.46 -15.84 9.92
CA GLN A 237 -25.71 -14.59 9.81
C GLN A 237 -26.61 -13.42 9.36
N TYR A 238 -27.58 -13.70 8.48
CA TYR A 238 -28.57 -12.72 8.06
C TYR A 238 -29.46 -12.31 9.23
N ASP A 239 -30.03 -13.27 9.96
CA ASP A 239 -30.92 -13.03 11.09
C ASP A 239 -30.19 -12.25 12.21
N ALA A 240 -28.96 -12.63 12.54
CA ALA A 240 -28.14 -11.93 13.54
C ALA A 240 -27.76 -10.49 13.12
N LEU A 241 -27.60 -10.22 11.82
CA LEU A 241 -27.34 -8.86 11.32
C LEU A 241 -28.61 -8.02 11.27
N GLN A 242 -29.76 -8.64 10.97
CA GLN A 242 -31.05 -7.97 10.98
C GLN A 242 -31.44 -7.55 12.40
N GLU A 243 -31.25 -8.44 13.38
CA GLU A 243 -31.47 -8.14 14.81
C GLU A 243 -30.58 -6.97 15.27
N LYS A 244 -29.28 -6.99 14.94
CA LYS A 244 -28.36 -5.86 15.23
C LYS A 244 -28.77 -4.54 14.59
N LEU A 245 -29.32 -4.57 13.37
CA LEU A 245 -29.82 -3.35 12.72
C LEU A 245 -31.09 -2.84 13.39
N ALA A 246 -32.01 -3.74 13.76
CA ALA A 246 -33.22 -3.40 14.49
C ALA A 246 -32.91 -2.82 15.88
N ASP A 247 -31.93 -3.37 16.58
CA ASP A 247 -31.46 -2.85 17.88
C ASP A 247 -30.84 -1.47 17.75
N ARG A 248 -30.01 -1.28 16.72
CA ARG A 248 -29.42 0.04 16.43
C ARG A 248 -30.50 1.07 16.08
N ALA A 249 -31.51 0.68 15.29
CA ALA A 249 -32.61 1.57 14.95
C ALA A 249 -33.46 1.91 16.20
N ARG A 250 -33.76 0.93 17.05
CA ARG A 250 -34.44 1.13 18.33
C ARG A 250 -33.66 2.06 19.25
N GLY A 251 -32.34 1.87 19.38
CA GLY A 251 -31.47 2.74 20.18
C GLY A 251 -31.40 4.19 19.69
N VAL A 252 -31.41 4.40 18.36
CA VAL A 252 -31.44 5.75 17.77
C VAL A 252 -32.80 6.42 18.01
N SER A 253 -33.92 5.68 17.90
CA SER A 253 -35.27 6.23 18.12
C SER A 253 -35.62 6.45 19.59
N ALA A 254 -35.09 5.65 20.51
CA ALA A 254 -35.34 5.79 21.94
C ALA A 254 -34.49 6.88 22.61
N GLY A 255 -33.56 7.51 21.88
CA GLY A 255 -32.56 8.42 22.46
C GLY A 255 -31.58 7.73 23.43
N SER A 256 -31.79 6.45 23.74
CA SER A 256 -30.90 5.63 24.56
C SER A 256 -29.80 5.06 23.65
N GLY A 257 -28.78 5.87 23.39
CA GLY A 257 -27.53 5.39 22.82
C GLY A 257 -26.93 4.33 23.74
N THR A 258 -26.96 3.07 23.31
CA THR A 258 -26.19 1.96 23.90
C THR A 258 -24.75 2.39 24.14
N GLU A 259 -24.34 2.48 25.41
CA GLU A 259 -23.00 2.84 25.90
C GLU A 259 -22.28 3.93 25.09
N THR A 260 -23.02 4.96 24.63
CA THR A 260 -22.36 6.15 24.12
C THR A 260 -21.72 6.82 25.32
N SER A 261 -20.40 6.77 25.38
CA SER A 261 -19.55 7.51 26.31
C SER A 261 -20.20 8.84 26.61
N ASP A 262 -20.42 9.15 27.88
CA ASP A 262 -21.14 10.33 28.32
C ASP A 262 -20.59 11.61 27.64
N LEU A 263 -21.26 12.02 26.55
CA LEU A 263 -20.96 13.23 25.79
C LEU A 263 -21.71 14.44 26.38
N SER A 264 -22.33 14.29 27.56
CA SER A 264 -22.80 15.45 28.31
C SER A 264 -21.58 16.35 28.59
N GLY A 265 -21.76 17.65 28.33
CA GLY A 265 -20.68 18.64 28.37
C GLY A 265 -19.86 18.80 27.09
N VAL A 266 -20.07 18.01 26.02
CA VAL A 266 -19.49 18.29 24.70
C VAL A 266 -20.46 19.14 23.87
N PRO A 267 -20.04 20.27 23.26
CA PRO A 267 -20.89 21.10 22.41
C PRO A 267 -21.40 20.36 21.16
N ALA A 268 -22.59 20.71 20.67
CA ALA A 268 -23.21 20.05 19.52
C ALA A 268 -22.29 20.00 18.28
N ALA A 269 -21.55 21.08 18.00
CA ALA A 269 -20.61 21.15 16.88
C ALA A 269 -19.39 20.22 17.04
N ALA A 270 -18.98 19.92 18.27
CA ALA A 270 -17.87 19.01 18.57
C ALA A 270 -18.34 17.54 18.58
N ARG A 271 -19.60 17.26 18.99
CA ARG A 271 -20.19 15.91 19.00
C ARG A 271 -20.12 15.24 17.63
N GLN A 272 -20.52 15.94 16.57
CA GLN A 272 -20.52 15.37 15.22
C GLN A 272 -19.10 15.00 14.74
N LYS A 273 -18.07 15.75 15.15
CA LYS A 273 -16.67 15.43 14.82
C LYS A 273 -16.17 14.23 15.64
N LEU A 274 -16.53 14.18 16.92
CA LEU A 274 -16.22 13.07 17.83
C LEU A 274 -16.85 11.76 17.37
N GLU A 275 -18.12 11.77 16.96
CA GLU A 275 -18.80 10.60 16.41
C GLU A 275 -18.09 10.04 15.17
N ARG A 276 -17.71 10.89 14.23
CA ARG A 276 -16.94 10.48 13.04
C ARG A 276 -15.58 9.88 13.43
N ALA A 277 -14.91 10.46 14.43
CA ALA A 277 -13.65 9.95 14.94
C ALA A 277 -13.81 8.58 15.61
N PHE A 278 -14.86 8.38 16.41
CA PHE A 278 -15.17 7.10 17.05
C PHE A 278 -15.45 6.00 16.02
N VAL A 279 -16.23 6.28 14.98
CA VAL A 279 -16.46 5.32 13.88
C VAL A 279 -15.15 4.93 13.18
N ALA A 280 -14.26 5.91 12.96
CA ALA A 280 -12.95 5.64 12.36
C ALA A 280 -12.04 4.80 13.27
N LEU A 281 -12.08 5.03 14.59
CA LEU A 281 -11.34 4.26 15.58
C LEU A 281 -11.85 2.82 15.68
N GLU A 282 -13.17 2.62 15.73
CA GLU A 282 -13.78 1.28 15.74
C GLU A 282 -13.42 0.49 14.49
N LYS A 283 -13.42 1.13 13.32
CA LYS A 283 -12.97 0.51 12.07
C LYS A 283 -11.50 0.07 12.13
N ARG A 284 -10.62 0.87 12.75
CA ARG A 284 -9.20 0.51 12.95
C ARG A 284 -9.01 -0.62 13.96
N ALA A 285 -9.80 -0.63 15.02
CA ALA A 285 -9.79 -1.70 16.02
C ALA A 285 -10.28 -3.02 15.43
N ALA A 286 -11.37 -3.00 14.65
CA ALA A 286 -11.89 -4.16 13.93
C ALA A 286 -10.89 -4.73 12.91
N ALA A 287 -10.00 -3.90 12.37
CA ALA A 287 -8.89 -4.34 11.51
C ALA A 287 -7.74 -5.03 12.27
N GLY A 288 -7.92 -5.35 13.55
CA GLY A 288 -6.98 -6.12 14.37
C GLY A 288 -5.79 -5.33 14.91
N ASN A 289 -5.76 -4.01 14.73
CA ASN A 289 -4.58 -3.23 15.10
C ASN A 289 -4.57 -2.81 16.58
N TRP A 290 -5.73 -2.78 17.25
CA TRP A 290 -5.88 -2.15 18.58
C TRP A 290 -6.61 -3.10 19.55
N SER A 291 -6.10 -3.21 20.78
CA SER A 291 -6.80 -3.89 21.87
C SER A 291 -8.05 -3.11 22.28
N ARG A 292 -9.02 -3.78 22.91
CA ARG A 292 -10.24 -3.13 23.43
C ARG A 292 -9.91 -2.00 24.40
N GLU A 293 -8.90 -2.21 25.24
CA GLU A 293 -8.41 -1.22 26.20
C GLU A 293 -7.83 0.02 25.51
N LYS A 294 -6.99 -0.17 24.48
CA LYS A 294 -6.44 0.94 23.69
C LYS A 294 -7.52 1.75 22.97
N LEU A 295 -8.56 1.08 22.46
CA LEU A 295 -9.71 1.76 21.86
C LEU A 295 -10.45 2.62 22.89
N ALA A 296 -10.67 2.10 24.11
CA ALA A 296 -11.32 2.85 25.18
C ALA A 296 -10.50 4.07 25.62
N GLN A 297 -9.18 3.91 25.78
CA GLN A 297 -8.26 5.00 26.12
C GLN A 297 -8.29 6.13 25.06
N GLU A 298 -8.18 5.79 23.78
CA GLU A 298 -8.20 6.81 22.71
C GLU A 298 -9.57 7.52 22.63
N LYS A 299 -10.68 6.80 22.86
CA LYS A 299 -12.02 7.41 22.93
C LYS A 299 -12.09 8.42 24.06
N GLN A 300 -11.61 8.06 25.26
CA GLN A 300 -11.55 8.98 26.40
C GLN A 300 -10.66 10.19 26.11
N GLU A 301 -9.49 9.99 25.49
CA GLU A 301 -8.57 11.07 25.16
C GLU A 301 -9.15 12.05 24.16
N LEU A 302 -9.85 11.57 23.12
CA LEU A 302 -10.56 12.43 22.17
C LEU A 302 -11.68 13.22 22.82
N THR A 303 -12.46 12.60 23.72
CA THR A 303 -13.51 13.31 24.47
C THR A 303 -12.90 14.40 25.34
N LYS A 304 -11.80 14.10 26.03
CA LYS A 304 -11.06 15.08 26.85
C LYS A 304 -10.58 16.25 26.00
N ARG A 305 -9.85 15.99 24.91
CA ARG A 305 -9.37 17.05 23.99
C ARG A 305 -10.51 17.90 23.42
N ALA A 306 -11.68 17.30 23.15
CA ALA A 306 -12.83 18.04 22.66
C ALA A 306 -13.46 18.94 23.72
N ARG A 307 -13.44 18.55 24.99
CA ARG A 307 -13.84 19.41 26.13
C ARG A 307 -12.82 20.54 26.32
N ASP A 308 -11.53 20.21 26.34
CA ASP A 308 -10.44 21.17 26.53
C ASP A 308 -10.39 22.21 25.40
N ALA A 309 -10.56 21.78 24.14
CA ALA A 309 -10.55 22.69 22.99
C ALA A 309 -11.72 23.69 22.99
N GLU A 310 -12.82 23.38 23.69
CA GLU A 310 -13.91 24.34 23.86
C GLU A 310 -13.66 25.27 25.06
N ALA A 311 -13.03 24.78 26.13
CA ALA A 311 -12.60 25.61 27.24
C ALA A 311 -11.55 26.66 26.80
N ASP A 312 -10.68 26.29 25.84
CA ASP A 312 -9.67 27.15 25.24
C ASP A 312 -10.19 28.06 24.12
N LYS A 313 -11.45 27.91 23.69
CA LYS A 313 -12.03 28.92 22.79
C LYS A 313 -12.19 30.20 23.61
N PRO A 314 -11.57 31.32 23.20
CA PRO A 314 -11.81 32.59 23.86
C PRO A 314 -13.31 32.83 23.77
N THR A 315 -13.99 32.81 24.91
CA THR A 315 -15.38 33.22 25.01
C THR A 315 -15.44 34.64 24.47
N GLY A 316 -16.36 34.91 23.54
CA GLY A 316 -16.42 36.18 22.80
C GLY A 316 -16.47 37.44 23.67
N ALA A 317 -16.67 37.28 24.98
CA ALA A 317 -16.60 38.32 26.00
C ALA A 317 -15.28 39.13 26.00
N GLU A 318 -14.13 38.52 25.67
CA GLU A 318 -12.86 39.29 25.59
C GLU A 318 -12.69 40.10 24.30
N THR A 319 -13.55 39.90 23.30
CA THR A 319 -13.46 40.58 22.00
C THR A 319 -14.42 41.76 21.84
N GLU A 320 -15.40 41.90 22.74
CA GLU A 320 -16.44 42.93 22.62
C GLU A 320 -15.97 44.35 22.96
N GLY A 321 -14.77 44.53 23.53
CA GLY A 321 -14.18 45.85 23.81
C GLY A 321 -13.06 46.31 22.87
N LEU A 322 -12.59 45.45 21.95
CA LEU A 322 -11.40 45.75 21.14
C LEU A 322 -11.75 46.58 19.90
N THR A 323 -11.03 47.69 19.74
CA THR A 323 -11.08 48.50 18.52
C THR A 323 -10.68 47.65 17.29
N PRO A 324 -11.14 47.98 16.08
CA PRO A 324 -10.74 47.25 14.86
C PRO A 324 -9.22 47.14 14.67
N LEU A 325 -8.45 48.14 15.14
CA LEU A 325 -6.99 48.14 15.09
C LEU A 325 -6.38 47.09 16.02
N GLU A 326 -6.85 47.01 17.27
CA GLU A 326 -6.36 46.03 18.25
C GLU A 326 -6.71 44.60 17.83
N ARG A 327 -7.88 44.39 17.21
CA ARG A 327 -8.23 43.08 16.59
C ARG A 327 -7.23 42.68 15.51
N ARG A 328 -6.89 43.60 14.60
CA ARG A 328 -5.87 43.34 13.56
C ARG A 328 -4.49 43.05 14.17
N GLN A 329 -4.09 43.77 15.22
CA GLN A 329 -2.82 43.52 15.91
C GLN A 329 -2.80 42.17 16.62
N ARG A 330 -3.89 41.79 17.30
CA ARG A 330 -4.02 40.46 17.96
C ARG A 330 -3.99 39.34 16.94
N GLU A 331 -4.70 39.47 15.82
CA GLU A 331 -4.65 38.52 14.71
C GLU A 331 -3.26 38.42 14.09
N ALA A 332 -2.56 39.55 13.90
CA ALA A 332 -1.19 39.56 13.38
C ALA A 332 -0.23 38.84 14.33
N ARG A 333 -0.32 39.07 15.66
CA ARG A 333 0.47 38.36 16.67
C ARG A 333 0.16 36.87 16.68
N ARG A 334 -1.11 36.48 16.58
CA ARG A 334 -1.51 35.07 16.49
C ARG A 334 -0.95 34.41 15.23
N ARG A 335 -1.05 35.05 14.06
CA ARG A 335 -0.46 34.55 12.81
C ARG A 335 1.06 34.43 12.90
N ALA A 336 1.72 35.39 13.54
CA ALA A 336 3.16 35.34 13.78
C ALA A 336 3.54 34.16 14.71
N ALA A 337 2.79 33.93 15.78
CA ALA A 337 3.00 32.79 16.69
C ALA A 337 2.74 31.45 16.00
N GLU A 338 1.67 31.34 15.21
CA GLU A 338 1.37 30.15 14.40
C GLU A 338 2.49 29.89 13.36
N ALA A 339 3.01 30.94 12.72
CA ALA A 339 4.13 30.84 11.79
C ALA A 339 5.44 30.40 12.47
N GLN A 340 5.75 30.92 13.67
CA GLN A 340 6.90 30.49 14.47
C GLN A 340 6.78 29.01 14.87
N LYS A 341 5.59 28.58 15.31
CA LYS A 341 5.31 27.18 15.64
C LYS A 341 5.49 26.28 14.41
N ALA A 342 4.95 26.67 13.25
CA ALA A 342 5.11 25.93 12.00
C ALA A 342 6.58 25.84 11.56
N ALA A 343 7.36 26.92 11.72
CA ALA A 343 8.79 26.92 11.43
C ALA A 343 9.58 25.99 12.36
N ALA A 344 9.25 25.97 13.66
CA ALA A 344 9.87 25.06 14.63
C ALA A 344 9.55 23.59 14.30
N GLU A 345 8.30 23.27 13.96
CA GLU A 345 7.90 21.92 13.52
C GLU A 345 8.60 21.51 12.22
N ALA A 346 8.77 22.43 11.26
CA ALA A 346 9.49 22.18 10.02
C ALA A 346 10.98 21.87 10.29
N LYS A 347 11.62 22.62 11.19
CA LYS A 347 13.00 22.37 11.62
C LYS A 347 13.15 20.99 12.27
N GLN A 348 12.26 20.63 13.20
CA GLN A 348 12.27 19.30 13.83
C GLN A 348 12.06 18.17 12.80
N ARG A 349 11.20 18.36 11.80
CA ARG A 349 11.01 17.38 10.72
C ARG A 349 12.27 17.24 9.86
N ALA A 350 12.96 18.33 9.56
CA ALA A 350 14.21 18.32 8.82
C ALA A 350 15.32 17.58 9.61
N GLU A 351 15.44 17.84 10.91
CA GLU A 351 16.39 17.15 11.80
C GLU A 351 16.11 15.64 11.87
N ARG A 352 14.85 15.23 12.05
CA ARG A 352 14.47 13.81 12.03
C ARG A 352 14.77 13.14 10.69
N ALA A 353 14.55 13.84 9.57
CA ALA A 353 14.86 13.34 8.24
C ALA A 353 16.39 13.20 8.03
N ALA A 354 17.19 14.14 8.54
CA ALA A 354 18.65 14.06 8.51
C ALA A 354 19.17 12.88 9.34
N ALA A 355 18.65 12.70 10.57
CA ALA A 355 19.00 11.55 11.42
C ALA A 355 18.62 10.21 10.77
N ALA A 356 17.46 10.14 10.11
CA ALA A 356 17.05 8.94 9.38
C ALA A 356 18.00 8.61 8.21
N ARG A 357 18.49 9.62 7.49
CA ARG A 357 19.49 9.44 6.42
C ARG A 357 20.83 8.96 6.96
N GLN A 358 21.28 9.49 8.10
CA GLN A 358 22.51 9.04 8.76
C GLN A 358 22.41 7.57 9.17
N ARG A 359 21.33 7.17 9.84
CA ARG A 359 21.10 5.76 10.21
C ARG A 359 21.06 4.83 9.00
N ALA A 360 20.44 5.25 7.90
CA ALA A 360 20.43 4.47 6.66
C ALA A 360 21.83 4.33 6.05
N ALA A 361 22.64 5.39 6.08
CA ALA A 361 24.03 5.36 5.62
C ALA A 361 24.91 4.44 6.49
N GLU A 362 24.74 4.49 7.81
CA GLU A 362 25.44 3.61 8.76
C GLU A 362 25.05 2.14 8.57
N ALA A 363 23.75 1.85 8.44
CA ALA A 363 23.27 0.50 8.15
C ALA A 363 23.87 -0.05 6.84
N LYS A 364 24.00 0.78 5.80
CA LYS A 364 24.66 0.41 4.56
C LYS A 364 26.17 0.13 4.77
N ARG A 365 26.88 0.97 5.53
CA ARG A 365 28.29 0.74 5.86
C ARG A 365 28.48 -0.58 6.62
N GLN A 366 27.59 -0.89 7.56
CA GLN A 366 27.60 -2.15 8.29
C GLN A 366 27.32 -3.35 7.37
N SER A 367 26.36 -3.25 6.44
CA SER A 367 26.10 -4.32 5.48
C SER A 367 27.28 -4.55 4.54
N ASP A 368 27.92 -3.49 4.07
CA ASP A 368 29.09 -3.57 3.19
C ASP A 368 30.31 -4.16 3.93
N ALA A 369 30.51 -3.79 5.20
CA ALA A 369 31.54 -4.39 6.05
C ALA A 369 31.30 -5.88 6.28
N ALA A 370 30.06 -6.29 6.58
CA ALA A 370 29.69 -7.69 6.73
C ALA A 370 29.88 -8.49 5.43
N ALA A 371 29.56 -7.89 4.28
CA ALA A 371 29.79 -8.52 2.96
C ALA A 371 31.30 -8.73 2.70
N ARG A 372 32.15 -7.75 3.04
CA ARG A 372 33.61 -7.88 2.94
C ARG A 372 34.16 -8.98 3.85
N GLN A 373 33.68 -9.07 5.09
CA GLN A 373 34.08 -10.14 6.02
C GLN A 373 33.70 -11.52 5.48
N ARG A 374 32.50 -11.68 4.91
CA ARG A 374 32.08 -12.94 4.26
C ARG A 374 32.97 -13.29 3.07
N ALA A 375 33.32 -12.31 2.23
CA ALA A 375 34.21 -12.53 1.10
C ALA A 375 35.62 -12.97 1.56
N GLN A 376 36.17 -12.34 2.60
CA GLN A 376 37.46 -12.74 3.20
C GLN A 376 37.41 -14.16 3.77
N ALA A 377 36.32 -14.53 4.46
CA ALA A 377 36.14 -15.88 4.98
C ALA A 377 36.06 -16.93 3.86
N GLN A 378 35.37 -16.63 2.75
CA GLN A 378 35.32 -17.51 1.58
C GLN A 378 36.69 -17.68 0.90
N GLN A 379 37.48 -16.60 0.81
CA GLN A 379 38.85 -16.67 0.29
C GLN A 379 39.76 -17.51 1.20
N ALA A 380 39.62 -17.38 2.53
CA ALA A 380 40.37 -18.20 3.48
C ALA A 380 40.01 -19.69 3.40
N ASP A 381 38.72 -20.03 3.27
CA ASP A 381 38.27 -21.42 3.09
C ASP A 381 38.79 -21.99 1.76
N ALA A 382 38.70 -21.24 0.66
CA ALA A 382 39.25 -21.65 -0.63
C ALA A 382 40.77 -21.90 -0.57
N ALA A 383 41.51 -21.03 0.11
CA ALA A 383 42.94 -21.20 0.33
C ALA A 383 43.26 -22.43 1.19
N ALA A 384 42.47 -22.70 2.24
CA ALA A 384 42.61 -23.88 3.09
C ALA A 384 42.37 -25.17 2.29
N ARG A 385 41.33 -25.21 1.46
CA ARG A 385 41.03 -26.34 0.55
C ARG A 385 42.17 -26.58 -0.43
N LYS A 386 42.73 -25.51 -1.02
CA LYS A 386 43.88 -25.61 -1.93
C LYS A 386 45.10 -26.22 -1.22
N ARG A 387 45.44 -25.73 -0.03
CA ARG A 387 46.55 -26.28 0.78
C ARG A 387 46.33 -27.75 1.15
N ALA A 388 45.10 -28.12 1.50
CA ALA A 388 44.75 -29.51 1.80
C ALA A 388 44.89 -30.42 0.57
N ALA A 389 44.50 -29.94 -0.62
CA ALA A 389 44.71 -30.66 -1.88
C ALA A 389 46.21 -30.83 -2.21
N GLU A 390 47.00 -29.77 -2.09
CA GLU A 390 48.46 -29.82 -2.29
C GLU A 390 49.15 -30.77 -1.30
N ALA A 391 48.72 -30.78 -0.03
CA ALA A 391 49.23 -31.70 0.98
C ALA A 391 48.91 -33.17 0.64
N ARG A 392 47.71 -33.44 0.12
CA ARG A 392 47.33 -34.79 -0.37
C ARG A 392 48.18 -35.22 -1.55
N GLU A 393 48.45 -34.33 -2.51
CA GLU A 393 49.33 -34.63 -3.64
C GLU A 393 50.79 -34.88 -3.19
N ARG A 394 51.32 -34.08 -2.27
CA ARG A 394 52.65 -34.32 -1.67
C ARG A 394 52.73 -35.65 -0.93
N ALA A 395 51.66 -36.05 -0.24
CA ALA A 395 51.59 -37.35 0.44
C ALA A 395 51.63 -38.52 -0.55
N LYS A 396 51.03 -38.39 -1.73
CA LYS A 396 51.11 -39.40 -2.81
C LYS A 396 52.51 -39.51 -3.41
N GLN A 397 53.24 -38.39 -3.51
CA GLN A 397 54.59 -38.35 -4.09
C GLN A 397 55.69 -38.82 -3.12
N LYS A 398 55.43 -38.88 -1.81
CA LYS A 398 56.43 -39.32 -0.84
C LYS A 398 56.69 -40.82 -1.03
N PRO A 399 57.87 -41.23 -1.53
CA PRO A 399 58.16 -42.65 -1.75
C PRO A 399 58.01 -43.39 -0.43
N ALA A 400 57.38 -44.57 -0.47
CA ALA A 400 57.19 -45.42 0.69
C ALA A 400 58.53 -45.55 1.43
N ALA A 401 58.62 -44.90 2.59
CA ALA A 401 59.82 -45.01 3.41
C ALA A 401 60.05 -46.50 3.65
N LYS A 402 61.24 -47.00 3.30
CA LYS A 402 61.65 -48.37 3.59
C LYS A 402 61.20 -48.72 5.01
N PRO A 403 60.53 -49.87 5.22
CA PRO A 403 59.98 -50.24 6.52
C PRO A 403 61.08 -50.07 7.56
N ALA A 404 60.83 -49.19 8.53
CA ALA A 404 61.75 -48.97 9.63
C ALA A 404 62.06 -50.33 10.28
N PRO A 405 63.33 -50.61 10.64
CA PRO A 405 63.69 -51.85 11.31
C PRO A 405 62.82 -52.03 12.55
N LYS A 406 62.30 -53.25 12.72
CA LYS A 406 61.37 -53.62 13.79
C LYS A 406 61.86 -53.06 15.13
N PRO A 407 61.03 -52.32 15.88
CA PRO A 407 61.43 -51.80 17.19
C PRO A 407 61.78 -52.99 18.08
N VAL A 408 63.04 -53.03 18.51
CA VAL A 408 63.51 -53.94 19.54
C VAL A 408 62.65 -53.69 20.78
N LYS A 409 62.07 -54.76 21.32
CA LYS A 409 61.19 -54.74 22.49
C LYS A 409 61.98 -54.28 23.72
N ASP A 410 62.12 -52.97 23.90
CA ASP A 410 62.67 -52.44 25.14
C ASP A 410 61.59 -52.42 26.22
N LYS A 411 61.68 -53.41 27.11
CA LYS A 411 60.92 -53.52 28.35
C LYS A 411 61.40 -52.43 29.31
N ARG A 412 60.98 -51.17 29.14
CA ARG A 412 61.28 -50.15 30.16
C ARG A 412 60.07 -49.32 30.56
N THR A 413 59.72 -49.54 31.82
CA THR A 413 59.14 -48.61 32.79
C THR A 413 57.72 -48.11 32.57
N LYS A 414 56.82 -48.79 33.30
CA LYS A 414 55.60 -48.25 33.90
C LYS A 414 55.89 -46.88 34.55
N GLN A 415 55.61 -45.76 33.89
CA GLN A 415 55.47 -44.48 34.56
C GLN A 415 54.00 -44.27 34.92
N LYS A 416 53.76 -44.13 36.23
CA LYS A 416 52.45 -43.82 36.82
C LYS A 416 51.97 -42.44 36.32
N PRO A 417 50.69 -42.27 35.98
CA PRO A 417 50.14 -40.96 35.66
C PRO A 417 50.08 -40.08 36.91
N VAL A 418 50.80 -38.96 36.87
CA VAL A 418 50.70 -37.89 37.88
C VAL A 418 49.39 -37.13 37.64
N LYS A 419 48.50 -37.17 38.64
CA LYS A 419 47.27 -36.36 38.67
C LYS A 419 47.65 -34.89 38.82
N LEU A 420 47.62 -34.12 37.72
CA LEU A 420 47.66 -32.67 37.79
C LEU A 420 46.28 -32.15 38.21
N LYS A 421 46.23 -31.59 39.43
CA LYS A 421 45.07 -30.85 39.94
C LYS A 421 44.82 -29.64 39.04
N ARG A 422 43.60 -29.53 38.54
CA ARG A 422 43.09 -28.38 37.80
C ARG A 422 42.77 -27.29 38.84
N THR A 423 43.58 -26.24 38.87
CA THR A 423 43.25 -24.99 39.55
C THR A 423 42.37 -24.17 38.62
N GLU A 424 41.16 -23.87 39.08
CA GLU A 424 40.22 -22.95 38.41
C GLU A 424 40.55 -21.50 38.79
N PRO A 425 40.48 -20.54 37.85
CA PRO A 425 40.45 -19.11 38.15
C PRO A 425 39.04 -18.62 38.49
#